data_AF-A0A6G8CXN9-F1
#
_entry.id   AF-A0A6G8CXN9-F1
#
_cell.length_a   1.000
_cell.length_b   1.000
_cell.length_c   1.000
_cell.angle_alpha   90.00
_cell.angle_beta   90.00
_cell.angle_gamma   90.00
#
_symmetry.space_group_name_H-M   'P 1'
#
loop_
_entity.id
_entity.type
_entity.pdbx_description
1 polymer ?
#
loop_
_entity_poly.entity_id
_entity_poly.type
_entity_poly.pdbx_seq_one_letter_code
_entity_poly.pdbx_strand_id
1 'polypeptide(L)'
;MANEITGHYGLPLPDPAAFLEYDVFKLRDAISGIDSLMHQAALNLAQRAQELDALIEQRANALAQSKLDVTATVGVENGGTGAKTVSGARAILSVPSRTGSDASGNWPINITGSAASATDPNAMPKAGGAFTGSITTASNVGAVTGAGGSKLQAMGDASNAAMISFHRASAYAINFGLDTDNAIRIGGWSQGTGVARWTLDASGNMTSSSNVTAYSDARLKTNVVPVLNALARIRDLRGVYFTRIDDPAKARQMGVIAQEVREVFPEVVLESKPCADSEATILTVAYGNLVAPLIEAVKELDREVQALKGARA
;
A
#
# COMPACT_ATOMS: atom_id res chain seq x y z
N MET A 1 53.29 -112.51 -29.63
CA MET A 1 52.46 -112.10 -28.47
C MET A 1 51.64 -110.93 -28.95
N ALA A 2 50.46 -111.22 -29.52
CA ALA A 2 49.71 -110.32 -30.38
C ALA A 2 48.50 -109.71 -29.66
N ASN A 3 48.26 -108.45 -30.01
CA ASN A 3 47.13 -107.55 -29.70
C ASN A 3 45.73 -108.16 -29.79
N GLU A 4 44.79 -107.60 -29.01
CA GLU A 4 43.51 -107.01 -29.48
C GLU A 4 42.74 -106.41 -28.28
N ILE A 5 42.72 -105.08 -28.12
CA ILE A 5 41.70 -104.08 -28.52
C ILE A 5 40.35 -104.21 -27.79
N THR A 6 40.05 -103.16 -27.02
CA THR A 6 38.90 -102.91 -26.15
C THR A 6 37.58 -102.66 -26.89
N GLY A 7 36.47 -103.14 -26.30
CA GLY A 7 35.10 -102.70 -26.58
C GLY A 7 34.46 -102.07 -25.32
N HIS A 8 33.93 -100.86 -25.47
CA HIS A 8 33.66 -99.87 -24.42
C HIS A 8 32.45 -100.14 -23.50
N TYR A 9 31.89 -101.36 -23.46
CA TYR A 9 30.62 -101.65 -22.77
C TYR A 9 30.62 -102.85 -21.81
N GLY A 10 31.78 -103.33 -21.36
CA GLY A 10 31.88 -104.19 -20.16
C GLY A 10 31.02 -105.47 -20.13
N LEU A 11 30.55 -105.97 -21.27
CA LEU A 11 29.84 -107.24 -21.38
C LEU A 11 30.85 -108.33 -21.80
N PRO A 12 30.87 -109.50 -21.12
CA PRO A 12 31.79 -110.59 -21.48
C PRO A 12 31.45 -111.13 -22.87
N LEU A 13 32.47 -111.35 -23.71
CA LEU A 13 32.31 -111.99 -25.02
C LEU A 13 32.07 -113.51 -24.84
N PRO A 14 31.13 -114.14 -25.57
CA PRO A 14 30.82 -115.56 -25.40
C PRO A 14 31.88 -116.49 -26.01
N ASP A 15 32.00 -117.68 -25.42
CA ASP A 15 32.89 -118.81 -25.78
C ASP A 15 32.75 -119.25 -27.26
N PRO A 16 33.85 -119.51 -28.01
CA PRO A 16 33.80 -119.88 -29.43
C PRO A 16 33.23 -121.28 -29.76
N ALA A 17 32.85 -122.13 -28.80
CA ALA A 17 32.40 -123.50 -29.05
C ALA A 17 30.85 -123.72 -29.07
N ALA A 18 30.04 -122.66 -28.97
CA ALA A 18 28.57 -122.75 -28.90
C ALA A 18 27.84 -122.25 -30.19
N PHE A 19 28.40 -122.53 -31.37
CA PHE A 19 27.90 -122.03 -32.67
C PHE A 19 26.87 -122.96 -33.37
N LEU A 20 26.01 -123.66 -32.64
CA LEU A 20 24.90 -124.44 -33.20
C LEU A 20 23.60 -124.13 -32.45
N GLU A 21 22.65 -123.53 -33.16
CA GLU A 21 21.31 -123.05 -32.73
C GLU A 21 21.25 -121.76 -31.89
N TYR A 22 21.72 -120.63 -32.43
CA TYR A 22 21.06 -119.35 -32.12
C TYR A 22 19.78 -119.23 -32.94
N ASP A 23 18.65 -119.38 -32.27
CA ASP A 23 17.31 -119.35 -32.86
C ASP A 23 17.06 -118.01 -33.60
N VAL A 24 17.00 -118.06 -34.93
CA VAL A 24 16.79 -116.91 -35.84
C VAL A 24 15.54 -116.12 -35.46
N PHE A 25 14.55 -116.76 -34.82
CA PHE A 25 13.34 -116.10 -34.32
C PHE A 25 13.62 -115.10 -33.19
N LYS A 26 14.55 -115.38 -32.26
CA LYS A 26 14.88 -114.46 -31.16
C LYS A 26 15.59 -113.18 -31.65
N LEU A 27 16.44 -113.32 -32.66
CA LEU A 27 17.10 -112.19 -33.32
C LEU A 27 16.12 -111.32 -34.11
N ARG A 28 15.15 -111.96 -34.80
CA ARG A 28 14.06 -111.25 -35.49
C ARG A 28 13.21 -110.44 -34.51
N ASP A 29 12.84 -111.03 -33.38
CA ASP A 29 12.02 -110.36 -32.37
C ASP A 29 12.77 -109.19 -31.71
N ALA A 30 14.07 -109.34 -31.43
CA ALA A 30 14.93 -108.25 -30.94
C ALA A 30 15.04 -107.08 -31.93
N ILE A 31 15.20 -107.36 -33.23
CA ILE A 31 15.22 -106.32 -34.27
C ILE A 31 13.86 -105.60 -34.36
N SER A 32 12.75 -106.35 -34.29
CA SER A 32 11.40 -105.75 -34.31
C SER A 32 11.12 -104.87 -33.09
N GLY A 33 11.66 -105.23 -31.91
CA GLY A 33 11.58 -104.42 -30.70
C GLY A 33 12.36 -103.11 -30.80
N ILE A 34 13.53 -103.13 -31.45
CA ILE A 34 14.33 -101.92 -31.72
C ILE A 34 13.59 -100.98 -32.68
N ASP A 35 12.98 -101.51 -33.75
CA ASP A 35 12.18 -100.72 -34.70
C ASP A 35 10.97 -100.06 -34.02
N SER A 36 10.28 -100.78 -33.13
CA SER A 36 9.17 -100.22 -32.36
C SER A 36 9.61 -99.09 -31.43
N LEU A 37 10.75 -99.24 -30.75
CA LEU A 37 11.32 -98.19 -29.90
C LEU A 37 11.76 -96.97 -30.70
N MET A 38 12.39 -97.18 -31.86
CA MET A 38 12.80 -96.11 -32.78
C MET A 38 11.58 -95.35 -33.32
N HIS A 39 10.51 -96.06 -33.70
CA HIS A 39 9.26 -95.46 -34.16
C HIS A 39 8.59 -94.64 -33.05
N GLN A 40 8.54 -95.18 -31.82
CA GLN A 40 8.00 -94.47 -30.66
C GLN A 40 8.81 -93.22 -30.30
N ALA A 41 10.14 -93.27 -30.41
CA ALA A 41 11.01 -92.12 -30.18
C ALA A 41 10.79 -91.02 -31.22
N ALA A 42 10.61 -91.39 -32.50
CA ALA A 42 10.30 -90.45 -33.58
C ALA A 42 8.94 -89.75 -33.36
N LEU A 43 7.92 -90.50 -32.92
CA LEU A 43 6.60 -89.96 -32.57
C LEU A 43 6.68 -88.95 -31.41
N ASN A 44 7.41 -89.28 -30.35
CA ASN A 44 7.59 -88.38 -29.20
C ASN A 44 8.33 -87.09 -29.59
N LEU A 45 9.30 -87.18 -30.51
CA LEU A 45 10.03 -86.00 -31.00
C LEU A 45 9.12 -85.08 -31.83
N ALA A 46 8.26 -85.68 -32.67
CA ALA A 46 7.31 -84.94 -33.49
C ALA A 46 6.26 -84.20 -32.63
N GLN A 47 5.76 -84.83 -31.56
CA GLN A 47 4.85 -84.16 -30.61
C GLN A 47 5.51 -82.96 -29.94
N ARG A 48 6.77 -83.10 -29.48
CA ARG A 48 7.49 -81.98 -28.85
C ARG A 48 7.73 -80.81 -29.80
N ALA A 49 7.93 -81.06 -31.09
CA ALA A 49 8.07 -80.00 -32.09
C ALA A 49 6.76 -79.21 -32.24
N GLN A 50 5.62 -79.90 -32.29
CA GLN A 50 4.30 -79.26 -32.38
C GLN A 50 3.98 -78.42 -31.12
N GLU A 51 4.32 -78.91 -29.93
CA GLU A 51 4.13 -78.16 -28.68
C GLU A 51 4.98 -76.87 -28.65
N LEU A 52 6.20 -76.92 -29.19
CA LEU A 52 7.09 -75.77 -29.23
C LEU A 52 6.57 -74.67 -30.17
N ASP A 53 6.06 -75.04 -31.35
CA ASP A 53 5.48 -74.10 -32.31
C ASP A 53 4.27 -73.36 -31.72
N ALA A 54 3.38 -74.10 -31.04
CA ALA A 54 2.22 -73.50 -30.35
C ALA A 54 2.64 -72.49 -29.27
N LEU A 55 3.72 -72.78 -28.53
CA LEU A 55 4.22 -71.90 -27.48
C LEU A 55 4.89 -70.63 -28.04
N ILE A 56 5.57 -70.73 -29.18
CA ILE A 56 6.14 -69.57 -29.89
C ILE A 56 5.03 -68.63 -30.35
N GLU A 57 3.97 -69.16 -30.96
CA GLU A 57 2.83 -68.37 -31.43
C GLU A 57 2.11 -67.65 -30.28
N GLN A 58 1.91 -68.34 -29.15
CA GLN A 58 1.34 -67.74 -27.94
C GLN A 58 2.20 -66.56 -27.42
N ARG A 59 3.53 -66.71 -27.40
CA ARG A 59 4.45 -65.65 -26.95
C ARG A 59 4.48 -64.46 -27.89
N ALA A 60 4.40 -64.69 -29.21
CA ALA A 60 4.34 -63.62 -30.21
C ALA A 60 3.09 -62.73 -30.02
N ASN A 61 1.93 -63.34 -29.78
CA ASN A 61 0.68 -62.62 -29.54
C ASN A 61 0.70 -61.79 -28.24
N ALA A 62 1.28 -62.32 -27.16
CA ALA A 62 1.42 -61.58 -25.90
C ALA A 62 2.35 -60.36 -26.05
N LEU A 63 3.42 -60.47 -26.84
CA LEU A 63 4.33 -59.36 -27.10
C LEU A 63 3.68 -58.25 -27.94
N ALA A 64 2.82 -58.61 -28.89
CA ALA A 64 2.06 -57.66 -29.70
C ALA A 64 1.09 -56.81 -28.86
N GLN A 65 0.44 -57.40 -27.85
CA GLN A 65 -0.47 -56.68 -26.95
C GLN A 65 0.25 -55.74 -25.96
N SER A 66 1.54 -55.96 -25.69
CA SER A 66 2.31 -55.19 -24.71
C SER A 66 2.97 -53.91 -25.26
N LYS A 67 2.97 -53.68 -26.58
CA LYS A 67 3.56 -52.46 -27.15
C LYS A 67 2.65 -51.26 -26.91
N LEU A 68 2.97 -50.48 -25.88
CA LEU A 68 2.49 -49.12 -25.69
C LEU A 68 2.96 -48.26 -26.90
N ASP A 69 2.02 -47.79 -27.71
CA ASP A 69 2.33 -47.03 -28.93
C ASP A 69 2.61 -45.55 -28.56
N VAL A 70 3.87 -45.22 -28.27
CA VAL A 70 4.33 -43.88 -27.85
C VAL A 70 4.43 -42.91 -29.03
N THR A 71 4.10 -43.35 -30.25
CA THR A 71 4.23 -42.59 -31.49
C THR A 71 2.98 -41.79 -31.87
N ALA A 72 1.86 -41.98 -31.16
CA ALA A 72 0.68 -41.14 -31.32
C ALA A 72 0.75 -39.94 -30.37
N THR A 73 0.68 -38.74 -30.94
CA THR A 73 0.64 -37.44 -30.24
C THR A 73 -0.36 -37.48 -29.07
N VAL A 74 0.13 -37.40 -27.83
CA VAL A 74 -0.74 -37.29 -26.64
C VAL A 74 -1.47 -35.94 -26.74
N GLY A 75 -2.77 -35.99 -27.04
CA GLY A 75 -3.61 -34.80 -27.08
C GLY A 75 -3.47 -34.00 -25.78
N VAL A 76 -3.39 -32.68 -25.90
CA VAL A 76 -3.26 -31.70 -24.80
C VAL A 76 -4.49 -31.69 -23.86
N GLU A 77 -5.34 -32.71 -23.94
CA GLU A 77 -6.43 -32.97 -23.01
C GLU A 77 -5.94 -33.42 -21.63
N ASN A 78 -4.67 -33.82 -21.47
CA ASN A 78 -4.12 -34.19 -20.18
C ASN A 78 -2.80 -33.47 -19.91
N GLY A 79 -2.86 -32.15 -19.67
CA GLY A 79 -1.74 -31.35 -19.15
C GLY A 79 -1.36 -31.72 -17.71
N GLY A 80 -1.13 -33.00 -17.41
CA GLY A 80 -0.78 -33.55 -16.09
C GLY A 80 -1.92 -33.58 -15.06
N THR A 81 -3.07 -32.95 -15.35
CA THR A 81 -4.19 -32.81 -14.41
C THR A 81 -5.30 -33.85 -14.54
N GLY A 82 -5.32 -34.64 -15.62
CA GLY A 82 -6.38 -35.62 -15.90
C GLY A 82 -7.71 -35.02 -16.39
N ALA A 83 -7.78 -33.72 -16.68
CA ALA A 83 -9.03 -33.05 -17.06
C ALA A 83 -9.29 -33.01 -18.56
N LYS A 84 -10.34 -33.71 -19.01
CA LYS A 84 -10.78 -33.82 -20.42
C LYS A 84 -11.24 -32.52 -21.11
N THR A 85 -11.26 -31.38 -20.40
CA THR A 85 -11.62 -30.08 -20.99
C THR A 85 -10.65 -29.01 -20.53
N VAL A 86 -10.44 -28.00 -21.38
CA VAL A 86 -9.58 -26.85 -21.04
C VAL A 86 -10.14 -26.09 -19.82
N SER A 87 -11.46 -26.09 -19.62
CA SER A 87 -12.10 -25.53 -18.42
C SER A 87 -11.78 -26.34 -17.17
N GLY A 88 -11.86 -27.67 -17.24
CA GLY A 88 -11.52 -28.57 -16.14
C GLY A 88 -10.04 -28.51 -15.76
N ALA A 89 -9.15 -28.43 -16.74
CA ALA A 89 -7.71 -28.33 -16.48
C ALA A 89 -7.35 -27.03 -15.74
N ARG A 90 -7.95 -25.91 -16.15
CA ARG A 90 -7.79 -24.61 -15.46
C ARG A 90 -8.30 -24.64 -14.03
N ALA A 91 -9.44 -25.29 -13.78
CA ALA A 91 -10.00 -25.43 -12.44
C ALA A 91 -9.07 -26.23 -11.51
N ILE A 92 -8.50 -27.34 -11.99
CA ILE A 92 -7.59 -28.18 -11.18
C ILE A 92 -6.26 -27.47 -10.88
N LEU A 93 -5.71 -26.74 -11.83
CA LEU A 93 -4.46 -25.97 -11.66
C LEU A 93 -4.67 -24.60 -10.99
N SER A 94 -5.91 -24.23 -10.68
CA SER A 94 -6.28 -22.91 -10.16
C SER A 94 -5.74 -21.74 -11.00
N VAL A 95 -5.68 -21.92 -12.34
CA VAL A 95 -5.17 -20.89 -13.25
C VAL A 95 -6.25 -19.83 -13.49
N PRO A 96 -5.98 -18.54 -13.26
CA PRO A 96 -6.95 -17.45 -13.45
C PRO A 96 -7.52 -17.39 -14.87
N SER A 97 -8.82 -17.08 -14.98
CA SER A 97 -9.46 -16.83 -16.27
C SER A 97 -9.17 -15.41 -16.80
N ARG A 98 -9.39 -15.17 -18.11
CA ARG A 98 -9.22 -13.83 -18.72
C ARG A 98 -10.17 -12.77 -18.14
N THR A 99 -11.21 -13.20 -17.40
CA THR A 99 -12.18 -12.35 -16.71
C THR A 99 -11.98 -12.35 -15.18
N GLY A 100 -10.92 -12.97 -14.67
CA GLY A 100 -10.49 -12.86 -13.27
C GLY A 100 -11.30 -13.66 -12.24
N SER A 101 -12.11 -14.64 -12.66
CA SER A 101 -12.76 -15.55 -11.71
C SER A 101 -11.81 -16.68 -11.28
N ASP A 102 -11.97 -17.14 -10.03
CA ASP A 102 -11.38 -18.38 -9.48
C ASP A 102 -9.85 -18.42 -9.33
N ALA A 103 -9.19 -17.26 -9.23
CA ALA A 103 -7.78 -17.18 -8.83
C ALA A 103 -7.64 -17.41 -7.31
N SER A 104 -7.23 -18.61 -6.91
CA SER A 104 -6.78 -18.90 -5.53
C SER A 104 -5.31 -19.35 -5.55
N GLY A 105 -4.52 -18.84 -4.61
CA GLY A 105 -3.06 -19.04 -4.54
C GLY A 105 -2.22 -17.78 -4.84
N ASN A 106 -0.90 -17.86 -4.65
CA ASN A 106 0.04 -16.75 -4.88
C ASN A 106 0.54 -16.75 -6.33
N TRP A 107 -0.25 -16.19 -7.24
CA TRP A 107 0.15 -16.03 -8.65
C TRP A 107 0.59 -14.58 -8.93
N PRO A 108 1.75 -14.35 -9.55
CA PRO A 108 2.07 -13.02 -10.11
C PRO A 108 1.11 -12.72 -11.27
N ILE A 109 0.19 -11.76 -11.09
CA ILE A 109 -0.73 -11.30 -12.15
C ILE A 109 -0.16 -10.02 -12.77
N ASN A 110 0.26 -10.09 -14.05
CA ASN A 110 0.63 -8.92 -14.83
C ASN A 110 -0.58 -8.38 -15.61
N ILE A 111 -1.12 -7.23 -15.19
CA ILE A 111 -2.21 -6.54 -15.91
C ILE A 111 -1.60 -5.53 -16.87
N THR A 112 -1.61 -5.79 -18.17
CA THR A 112 -1.10 -4.88 -19.23
C THR A 112 -2.13 -3.83 -19.69
N GLY A 113 -3.13 -3.50 -18.87
CA GLY A 113 -4.22 -2.55 -19.16
C GLY A 113 -4.79 -1.86 -17.90
N SER A 114 -5.90 -1.12 -18.02
CA SER A 114 -6.55 -0.46 -16.87
C SER A 114 -7.50 -1.41 -16.12
N ALA A 115 -7.27 -1.64 -14.83
CA ALA A 115 -8.23 -2.33 -13.97
C ALA A 115 -9.33 -1.34 -13.48
N ALA A 116 -10.61 -1.71 -13.62
CA ALA A 116 -11.74 -0.87 -13.19
C ALA A 116 -11.81 -0.72 -11.66
N SER A 117 -11.33 -1.72 -10.91
CA SER A 117 -11.15 -1.69 -9.47
C SER A 117 -9.87 -2.43 -9.09
N ALA A 118 -8.91 -1.71 -8.50
CA ALA A 118 -7.82 -2.30 -7.75
C ALA A 118 -8.19 -2.14 -6.27
N THR A 119 -8.90 -3.13 -5.72
CA THR A 119 -9.16 -3.20 -4.28
C THR A 119 -7.92 -3.73 -3.58
N ASP A 120 -6.86 -2.92 -3.51
CA ASP A 120 -6.15 -2.88 -2.25
C ASP A 120 -7.01 -1.99 -1.35
N PRO A 121 -7.70 -2.54 -0.34
CA PRO A 121 -8.50 -1.74 0.59
C PRO A 121 -7.68 -0.66 1.31
N ASN A 122 -6.35 -0.65 1.14
CA ASN A 122 -5.42 0.30 1.75
C ASN A 122 -4.75 1.26 0.76
N ALA A 123 -5.01 1.17 -0.56
CA ALA A 123 -4.33 2.02 -1.54
C ALA A 123 -5.25 3.04 -2.22
N MET A 124 -4.76 4.28 -2.35
CA MET A 124 -5.41 5.35 -3.11
C MET A 124 -5.16 5.19 -4.62
N PRO A 125 -6.12 5.48 -5.51
CA PRO A 125 -5.90 5.47 -6.96
C PRO A 125 -4.76 6.40 -7.36
N LYS A 126 -3.71 5.83 -7.97
CA LYS A 126 -2.44 6.50 -8.28
C LYS A 126 -2.53 7.48 -9.48
N ALA A 127 -3.58 7.42 -10.30
CA ALA A 127 -3.75 8.35 -11.43
C ALA A 127 -5.20 8.43 -11.94
N GLY A 128 -5.67 9.63 -12.27
CA GLY A 128 -6.86 9.88 -13.10
C GLY A 128 -8.23 9.66 -12.45
N GLY A 129 -8.30 9.09 -11.24
CA GLY A 129 -9.54 8.93 -10.49
C GLY A 129 -9.85 10.13 -9.60
N ALA A 130 -11.06 10.68 -9.66
CA ALA A 130 -11.56 11.59 -8.64
C ALA A 130 -11.93 10.79 -7.38
N PHE A 131 -11.51 11.25 -6.20
CA PHE A 131 -12.10 10.78 -4.94
C PHE A 131 -13.53 11.33 -4.86
N THR A 132 -14.51 10.53 -5.23
CA THR A 132 -15.92 10.86 -5.06
C THR A 132 -16.43 10.24 -3.77
N GLY A 133 -16.71 11.06 -2.75
CA GLY A 133 -17.17 10.60 -1.43
C GLY A 133 -16.57 11.42 -0.28
N SER A 134 -16.97 11.11 0.95
CA SER A 134 -16.37 11.70 2.15
C SER A 134 -15.10 10.95 2.53
N ILE A 135 -13.98 11.67 2.68
CA ILE A 135 -12.79 11.14 3.37
C ILE A 135 -12.98 11.43 4.86
N THR A 136 -13.36 10.41 5.62
CA THR A 136 -13.54 10.54 7.08
C THR A 136 -12.29 10.06 7.79
N THR A 137 -11.50 10.98 8.32
CA THR A 137 -10.37 10.66 9.21
C THR A 137 -10.80 10.81 10.67
N ALA A 138 -10.82 9.73 11.44
CA ALA A 138 -11.02 9.81 12.88
C ALA A 138 -9.74 10.35 13.54
N SER A 139 -9.82 11.48 14.24
CA SER A 139 -8.73 11.95 15.09
C SER A 139 -8.89 11.37 16.50
N ASN A 140 -7.82 10.80 17.05
CA ASN A 140 -7.72 10.45 18.46
C ASN A 140 -6.87 11.47 19.26
N VAL A 141 -6.51 12.59 18.63
CA VAL A 141 -5.79 13.70 19.28
C VAL A 141 -6.83 14.58 19.99
N GLY A 142 -6.95 14.44 21.30
CA GLY A 142 -7.96 15.14 22.12
C GLY A 142 -7.68 16.62 22.39
N ALA A 143 -6.46 17.10 22.15
CA ALA A 143 -6.03 18.49 22.25
C ALA A 143 -4.74 18.71 21.46
N VAL A 144 -4.44 19.95 21.06
CA VAL A 144 -3.16 20.35 20.39
C VAL A 144 -2.01 20.35 21.41
N THR A 145 -1.82 19.24 22.12
CA THR A 145 -0.88 19.13 23.25
C THR A 145 -0.10 17.81 23.23
N GLY A 146 -0.36 16.91 22.27
CA GLY A 146 0.30 15.61 22.18
C GLY A 146 1.07 15.41 20.88
N ALA A 147 2.29 14.87 20.98
CA ALA A 147 3.11 14.38 19.87
C ALA A 147 2.56 13.10 19.21
N GLY A 148 1.24 13.01 19.03
CA GLY A 148 0.54 11.91 18.38
C GLY A 148 0.25 12.25 16.92
N GLY A 149 0.46 11.31 16.01
CA GLY A 149 0.20 11.53 14.58
C GLY A 149 -1.30 11.68 14.29
N SER A 150 -1.72 12.83 13.77
CA SER A 150 -3.04 13.02 13.14
C SER A 150 -3.21 12.03 11.99
N LYS A 151 -4.44 11.57 11.69
CA LYS A 151 -4.66 10.61 10.59
C LYS A 151 -4.53 11.23 9.20
N LEU A 152 -4.71 12.55 9.09
CA LEU A 152 -4.39 13.34 7.90
C LEU A 152 -3.27 14.32 8.26
N GLN A 153 -2.16 14.25 7.54
CA GLN A 153 -1.01 15.14 7.74
C GLN A 153 -0.44 15.55 6.39
N ALA A 154 -0.08 16.84 6.26
CA ALA A 154 0.93 17.28 5.33
C ALA A 154 2.26 17.26 6.09
N MET A 155 3.23 16.48 5.63
CA MET A 155 4.53 16.34 6.29
C MET A 155 5.60 17.02 5.44
N GLY A 156 6.38 17.88 6.09
CA GLY A 156 7.62 18.42 5.57
C GLY A 156 8.82 17.76 6.24
N ASP A 157 10.02 18.22 5.90
CA ASP A 157 11.27 17.82 6.53
C ASP A 157 12.13 19.06 6.84
N ALA A 158 13.39 18.87 7.24
CA ALA A 158 14.28 19.98 7.60
C ALA A 158 14.55 20.99 6.45
N SER A 159 14.33 20.58 5.20
CA SER A 159 14.55 21.40 4.00
C SER A 159 13.26 21.71 3.24
N ASN A 160 12.15 21.00 3.53
CA ASN A 160 10.90 21.10 2.80
C ASN A 160 9.74 21.45 3.72
N ALA A 161 9.00 22.49 3.36
CA ALA A 161 7.81 22.92 4.09
C ALA A 161 6.66 21.90 4.02
N ALA A 162 5.87 21.83 5.09
CA ALA A 162 4.64 21.04 5.16
C ALA A 162 3.45 21.87 4.65
N MET A 163 3.17 21.80 3.35
CA MET A 163 2.19 22.69 2.69
C MET A 163 1.08 21.92 1.97
N ILE A 164 -0.13 22.47 1.99
CA ILE A 164 -1.25 22.08 1.12
C ILE A 164 -1.45 23.18 0.08
N SER A 165 -1.57 22.79 -1.19
CA SER A 165 -1.74 23.72 -2.31
C SER A 165 -3.18 23.70 -2.84
N PHE A 166 -3.79 24.88 -2.94
CA PHE A 166 -5.13 25.09 -3.50
C PHE A 166 -5.02 25.68 -4.90
N HIS A 167 -5.34 24.87 -5.91
CA HIS A 167 -5.27 25.25 -7.32
C HIS A 167 -6.66 25.55 -7.88
N ARG A 168 -6.72 26.46 -8.87
CA ARG A 168 -7.85 26.59 -9.79
C ARG A 168 -7.33 26.70 -11.22
N ALA A 169 -8.14 26.32 -12.20
CA ALA A 169 -7.76 26.40 -13.61
C ALA A 169 -7.28 27.81 -13.97
N SER A 170 -6.16 27.89 -14.70
CA SER A 170 -5.57 29.13 -15.21
C SER A 170 -5.18 30.16 -14.13
N ALA A 171 -4.93 29.73 -12.89
CA ALA A 171 -4.37 30.59 -11.84
C ALA A 171 -3.32 29.86 -11.01
N TYR A 172 -2.42 30.64 -10.41
CA TYR A 172 -1.44 30.11 -9.47
C TYR A 172 -2.08 29.62 -8.17
N ALA A 173 -1.48 28.60 -7.57
CA ALA A 173 -1.94 28.09 -6.29
C ALA A 173 -1.68 29.03 -5.13
N ILE A 174 -2.54 28.89 -4.13
CA ILE A 174 -2.33 29.39 -2.78
C ILE A 174 -1.89 28.21 -1.93
N ASN A 175 -0.81 28.40 -1.18
CA ASN A 175 -0.26 27.40 -0.28
C ASN A 175 -0.62 27.79 1.16
N PHE A 176 -1.02 26.80 1.94
CA PHE A 176 -1.25 26.93 3.37
C PHE A 176 -0.54 25.80 4.10
N GLY A 177 0.21 26.13 5.14
CA GLY A 177 0.89 25.14 5.94
C GLY A 177 2.00 25.70 6.82
N LEU A 178 2.84 24.79 7.30
CA LEU A 178 3.97 25.07 8.18
C LEU A 178 5.26 25.12 7.35
N ASP A 179 5.97 26.23 7.41
CA ASP A 179 7.24 26.40 6.69
C ASP A 179 8.43 25.84 7.49
N THR A 180 9.63 25.87 6.90
CA THR A 180 10.86 25.28 7.46
C THR A 180 11.34 25.95 8.77
N ASP A 181 10.83 27.14 9.09
CA ASP A 181 11.09 27.87 10.35
C ASP A 181 9.98 27.69 11.41
N ASN A 182 9.05 26.74 11.18
CA ASN A 182 7.89 26.47 12.01
C ASN A 182 6.86 27.62 12.11
N ALA A 183 6.84 28.55 11.16
CA ALA A 183 5.75 29.52 11.05
C ALA A 183 4.64 29.02 10.12
N ILE A 184 3.39 29.24 10.53
CA ILE A 184 2.22 29.00 9.67
C ILE A 184 2.16 30.13 8.65
N ARG A 185 2.05 29.76 7.37
CA ARG A 185 2.00 30.73 6.27
C ARG A 185 0.85 30.49 5.32
N ILE A 186 0.29 31.59 4.82
CA ILE A 186 -0.55 31.63 3.62
C ILE A 186 0.24 32.39 2.56
N GLY A 187 0.63 31.70 1.50
CA GLY A 187 1.47 32.22 0.43
C GLY A 187 1.03 31.70 -0.93
N GLY A 188 1.80 31.97 -1.98
CA GLY A 188 1.49 31.43 -3.31
C GLY A 188 2.69 31.45 -4.21
N TRP A 189 2.76 30.45 -5.09
CA TRP A 189 3.87 30.21 -6.01
C TRP A 189 4.30 31.46 -6.78
N SER A 190 3.36 32.31 -7.19
CA SER A 190 3.60 33.46 -8.06
C SER A 190 4.29 34.66 -7.39
N GLN A 191 4.63 34.57 -6.11
CA GLN A 191 5.09 35.73 -5.32
C GLN A 191 6.59 35.75 -5.06
N GLY A 192 7.33 34.75 -5.56
CA GLY A 192 8.75 34.59 -5.28
C GLY A 192 9.00 33.81 -3.98
N THR A 193 10.19 33.24 -3.87
CA THR A 193 10.62 32.42 -2.74
C THR A 193 10.56 33.23 -1.44
N GLY A 194 9.92 32.67 -0.40
CA GLY A 194 9.88 33.26 0.95
C GLY A 194 8.82 34.35 1.17
N VAL A 195 7.94 34.64 0.20
CA VAL A 195 6.92 35.68 0.34
C VAL A 195 5.58 35.08 0.80
N ALA A 196 5.23 35.37 2.06
CA ALA A 196 3.94 35.04 2.65
C ALA A 196 3.01 36.27 2.70
N ARG A 197 1.72 36.08 2.39
CA ARG A 197 0.72 37.15 2.55
C ARG A 197 0.31 37.34 4.00
N TRP A 198 0.26 36.22 4.72
CA TRP A 198 -0.05 36.17 6.13
C TRP A 198 0.87 35.14 6.79
N THR A 199 1.41 35.50 7.95
CA THR A 199 2.32 34.65 8.72
C THR A 199 1.91 34.70 10.18
N LEU A 200 1.87 33.53 10.81
CA LEU A 200 1.84 33.35 12.25
C LEU A 200 3.12 32.61 12.65
N ASP A 201 4.03 33.29 13.33
CA ASP A 201 5.29 32.67 13.76
C ASP A 201 5.10 31.81 15.02
N ALA A 202 6.13 31.02 15.35
CA ALA A 202 6.11 30.16 16.53
C ALA A 202 6.06 30.94 17.86
N SER A 203 6.34 32.25 17.84
CA SER A 203 6.20 33.14 18.99
C SER A 203 4.79 33.75 19.11
N GLY A 204 3.89 33.44 18.17
CA GLY A 204 2.52 33.92 18.16
C GLY A 204 2.32 35.28 17.49
N ASN A 205 3.35 35.84 16.84
CA ASN A 205 3.21 37.12 16.13
C ASN A 205 2.51 36.90 14.79
N MET A 206 1.53 37.74 14.49
CA MET A 206 0.80 37.73 13.23
C MET A 206 1.25 38.90 12.36
N THR A 207 1.68 38.61 11.13
CA THR A 207 2.07 39.63 10.14
C THR A 207 1.22 39.51 8.88
N SER A 208 0.71 40.65 8.38
CA SER A 208 0.07 40.76 7.07
C SER A 208 0.97 41.56 6.13
N SER A 209 1.17 41.06 4.92
CA SER A 209 1.93 41.76 3.86
C SER A 209 1.28 43.05 3.37
N SER A 210 0.02 43.30 3.71
CA SER A 210 -0.75 44.46 3.26
C SER A 210 -1.71 44.91 4.36
N ASN A 211 -2.83 45.52 3.98
CA ASN A 211 -3.77 46.15 4.90
C ASN A 211 -4.55 45.13 5.76
N VAL A 212 -4.97 45.56 6.96
CA VAL A 212 -5.92 44.86 7.83
C VAL A 212 -7.11 45.79 8.05
N THR A 213 -8.26 45.44 7.47
CA THR A 213 -9.47 46.27 7.49
C THR A 213 -10.60 45.62 8.26
N ALA A 214 -11.39 46.41 8.99
CA ALA A 214 -12.63 45.98 9.64
C ALA A 214 -13.85 46.70 9.03
N TYR A 215 -15.01 46.05 9.03
CA TYR A 215 -16.26 46.65 8.57
C TYR A 215 -16.65 47.84 9.47
N SER A 216 -16.93 48.99 8.87
CA SER A 216 -17.26 50.22 9.59
C SER A 216 -18.40 51.04 8.95
N ASP A 217 -19.12 50.44 7.99
CA ASP A 217 -20.24 51.04 7.25
C ASP A 217 -21.37 51.49 8.19
N ALA A 218 -21.98 52.66 7.91
CA ALA A 218 -23.06 53.22 8.72
C ALA A 218 -24.30 52.30 8.80
N ARG A 219 -24.55 51.48 7.77
CA ARG A 219 -25.66 50.51 7.74
C ARG A 219 -25.49 49.36 8.73
N LEU A 220 -24.27 49.13 9.22
CA LEU A 220 -23.95 48.10 10.20
C LEU A 220 -23.94 48.65 11.64
N LYS A 221 -24.40 49.90 11.84
CA LYS A 221 -24.32 50.62 13.12
C LYS A 221 -25.68 51.19 13.51
N THR A 222 -25.97 51.17 14.81
CA THR A 222 -27.10 51.86 15.43
C THR A 222 -26.60 52.60 16.67
N ASN A 223 -27.40 53.51 17.24
CA ASN A 223 -27.05 54.31 18.43
C ASN A 223 -25.70 55.04 18.29
N VAL A 224 -25.48 55.68 17.13
CA VAL A 224 -24.23 56.38 16.82
C VAL A 224 -24.21 57.72 17.56
N VAL A 225 -23.49 57.76 18.68
CA VAL A 225 -23.25 58.95 19.49
C VAL A 225 -21.74 59.25 19.58
N PRO A 226 -21.34 60.54 19.65
CA PRO A 226 -19.93 60.88 19.82
C PRO A 226 -19.41 60.43 21.19
N VAL A 227 -18.10 60.16 21.27
CA VAL A 227 -17.43 59.90 22.55
C VAL A 227 -17.28 61.22 23.30
N LEU A 228 -17.99 61.36 24.42
CA LEU A 228 -17.99 62.59 25.22
C LEU A 228 -16.88 62.60 26.27
N ASN A 229 -16.41 63.80 26.62
CA ASN A 229 -15.36 64.03 27.63
C ASN A 229 -14.08 63.26 27.31
N ALA A 230 -13.79 63.10 26.01
CA ALA A 230 -12.70 62.26 25.54
C ALA A 230 -11.34 62.80 25.97
N LEU A 231 -11.14 64.12 25.97
CA LEU A 231 -9.88 64.74 26.39
C LEU A 231 -9.59 64.48 27.88
N ALA A 232 -10.58 64.71 28.75
CA ALA A 232 -10.42 64.45 30.19
C ALA A 232 -10.08 62.97 30.45
N ARG A 233 -10.84 62.06 29.83
CA ARG A 233 -10.63 60.62 29.92
C ARG A 233 -9.25 60.18 29.42
N ILE A 234 -8.80 60.68 28.27
CA ILE A 234 -7.46 60.35 27.73
C ILE A 234 -6.34 60.89 28.63
N ARG A 235 -6.53 62.03 29.31
CA ARG A 235 -5.54 62.59 30.25
C ARG A 235 -5.29 61.72 31.48
N ASP A 236 -6.24 60.86 31.84
CA ASP A 236 -6.09 59.91 32.94
C ASP A 236 -5.24 58.68 32.53
N LEU A 237 -5.02 58.46 31.23
CA LEU A 237 -4.23 57.35 30.72
C LEU A 237 -2.76 57.70 30.57
N ARG A 238 -1.88 56.73 30.86
CA ARG A 238 -0.44 56.88 30.66
C ARG A 238 0.02 56.11 29.42
N GLY A 239 0.72 56.83 28.53
CA GLY A 239 1.59 56.19 27.54
C GLY A 239 2.86 55.71 28.24
N VAL A 240 3.08 54.40 28.27
CA VAL A 240 4.19 53.79 29.02
C VAL A 240 5.16 53.07 28.09
N TYR A 241 6.43 53.09 28.48
CA TYR A 241 7.40 52.12 27.97
C TYR A 241 7.44 50.94 28.93
N PHE A 242 7.47 49.74 28.37
CA PHE A 242 7.55 48.52 29.16
C PHE A 242 8.41 47.48 28.46
N THR A 243 8.82 46.46 29.22
CA THR A 243 9.44 45.25 28.70
C THR A 243 8.64 44.09 29.20
N ARG A 244 8.30 43.14 28.32
CA ARG A 244 7.54 41.97 28.70
C ARG A 244 8.38 41.01 29.55
N ILE A 245 7.79 40.47 30.61
CA ILE A 245 8.46 39.51 31.48
C ILE A 245 8.64 38.14 30.82
N ASP A 246 7.77 37.81 29.85
CA ASP A 246 7.75 36.56 29.11
C ASP A 246 8.42 36.63 27.73
N ASP A 247 8.81 37.82 27.28
CA ASP A 247 9.61 38.00 26.07
C ASP A 247 11.10 37.71 26.36
N PRO A 248 11.72 36.70 25.72
CA PRO A 248 13.13 36.39 25.90
C PRO A 248 14.05 37.49 25.34
N ALA A 249 13.61 38.23 24.31
CA ALA A 249 14.41 39.30 23.71
C ALA A 249 14.48 40.55 24.59
N LYS A 250 13.58 40.67 25.58
CA LYS A 250 13.48 41.82 26.49
C LYS A 250 13.49 43.17 25.74
N ALA A 251 12.86 43.19 24.56
CA ALA A 251 12.81 44.39 23.75
C ALA A 251 11.92 45.43 24.44
N ARG A 252 12.37 46.70 24.44
CA ARG A 252 11.58 47.81 24.96
C ARG A 252 10.41 48.08 24.01
N GLN A 253 9.20 48.02 24.54
CA GLN A 253 7.95 48.28 23.84
C GLN A 253 7.28 49.54 24.39
N MET A 254 6.32 50.08 23.64
CA MET A 254 5.49 51.21 24.07
C MET A 254 4.02 50.85 23.92
N GLY A 255 3.18 51.39 24.81
CA GLY A 255 1.75 51.13 24.78
C GLY A 255 1.05 51.71 26.00
N VAL A 256 -0.03 51.04 26.40
CA VAL A 256 -0.89 51.42 27.53
C VAL A 256 -1.07 50.24 28.47
N ILE A 257 -1.47 50.52 29.72
CA ILE A 257 -1.81 49.49 30.70
C ILE A 257 -3.29 49.17 30.58
N ALA A 258 -3.62 47.91 30.29
CA ALA A 258 -5.01 47.49 30.05
C ALA A 258 -5.96 47.77 31.24
N GLN A 259 -5.45 47.70 32.47
CA GLN A 259 -6.21 48.01 33.68
C GLN A 259 -6.61 49.49 33.75
N GLU A 260 -5.70 50.42 33.42
CA GLU A 260 -5.98 51.85 33.35
C GLU A 260 -6.99 52.15 32.23
N VAL A 261 -6.79 51.53 31.06
CA VAL A 261 -7.73 51.67 29.95
C VAL A 261 -9.12 51.14 30.33
N ARG A 262 -9.23 50.07 31.11
CA ARG A 262 -10.54 49.51 31.50
C ARG A 262 -11.36 50.46 32.38
N GLU A 263 -10.72 51.26 33.23
CA GLU A 263 -11.40 52.24 34.08
C GLU A 263 -12.01 53.38 33.26
N VAL A 264 -11.34 53.72 32.15
CA VAL A 264 -11.70 54.89 31.33
C VAL A 264 -12.47 54.52 30.06
N PHE A 265 -12.11 53.45 29.36
CA PHE A 265 -12.74 52.97 28.12
C PHE A 265 -12.89 51.44 28.18
N PRO A 266 -13.79 50.92 29.04
CA PRO A 266 -13.97 49.47 29.18
C PRO A 266 -14.34 48.77 27.87
N GLU A 267 -14.93 49.49 26.91
CA GLU A 267 -15.38 48.97 25.61
C GLU A 267 -14.23 48.54 24.68
N VAL A 268 -13.00 49.00 24.94
CA VAL A 268 -11.83 48.63 24.14
C VAL A 268 -10.97 47.55 24.80
N VAL A 269 -11.36 47.06 25.98
CA VAL A 269 -10.64 46.02 26.72
C VAL A 269 -11.39 44.70 26.63
N LEU A 270 -10.68 43.64 26.27
CA LEU A 270 -11.22 42.29 26.13
C LEU A 270 -10.50 41.35 27.09
N GLU A 271 -11.23 40.42 27.68
CA GLU A 271 -10.65 39.35 28.48
C GLU A 271 -10.25 38.17 27.59
N SER A 272 -9.06 37.62 27.83
CA SER A 272 -8.55 36.45 27.13
C SER A 272 -8.00 35.44 28.11
N LYS A 273 -8.22 34.15 27.83
CA LYS A 273 -7.56 33.05 28.54
C LYS A 273 -6.39 32.57 27.66
N PRO A 274 -5.13 32.69 28.14
CA PRO A 274 -3.95 32.36 27.32
C PRO A 274 -3.85 30.87 26.97
N CYS A 275 -4.38 29.99 27.82
CA CYS A 275 -4.54 28.56 27.53
C CYS A 275 -5.76 28.00 28.26
N ALA A 276 -6.22 26.81 27.84
CA ALA A 276 -7.42 26.17 28.39
C ALA A 276 -7.33 25.92 29.91
N ASP A 277 -6.12 25.64 30.41
CA ASP A 277 -5.86 25.34 31.82
C ASP A 277 -5.51 26.60 32.65
N SER A 278 -5.55 27.79 32.04
CA SER A 278 -5.33 29.05 32.78
C SER A 278 -6.58 29.42 33.56
N GLU A 279 -6.48 29.34 34.88
CA GLU A 279 -7.51 29.85 35.81
C GLU A 279 -7.65 31.38 35.76
N ALA A 280 -6.57 32.09 35.40
CA ALA A 280 -6.56 33.56 35.33
C ALA A 280 -6.88 34.07 33.92
N THR A 281 -7.76 35.08 33.83
CA THR A 281 -7.98 35.88 32.63
C THR A 281 -6.93 36.99 32.55
N ILE A 282 -6.48 37.29 31.32
CA ILE A 282 -5.59 38.40 31.01
C ILE A 282 -6.39 39.44 30.21
N LEU A 283 -6.14 40.72 30.49
CA LEU A 283 -6.76 41.81 29.75
C LEU A 283 -5.95 42.12 28.48
N THR A 284 -6.65 42.32 27.37
CA THR A 284 -6.11 42.70 26.07
C THR A 284 -6.77 43.99 25.60
N VAL A 285 -6.10 44.78 24.76
CA VAL A 285 -6.58 46.09 24.30
C VAL A 285 -6.78 46.08 22.79
N ALA A 286 -7.97 46.48 22.35
CA ALA A 286 -8.29 46.75 20.95
C ALA A 286 -7.70 48.11 20.53
N TYR A 287 -6.38 48.17 20.33
CA TYR A 287 -5.65 49.41 20.02
C TYR A 287 -6.26 50.23 18.87
N GLY A 288 -6.77 49.57 17.82
CA GLY A 288 -7.42 50.26 16.70
C GLY A 288 -8.67 51.06 17.10
N ASN A 289 -9.36 50.66 18.18
CA ASN A 289 -10.57 51.32 18.65
C ASN A 289 -10.26 52.57 19.49
N LEU A 290 -9.04 52.70 20.03
CA LEU A 290 -8.59 53.91 20.75
C LEU A 290 -8.51 55.14 19.82
N VAL A 291 -8.51 54.95 18.50
CA VAL A 291 -8.53 56.07 17.55
C VAL A 291 -9.79 56.92 17.70
N ALA A 292 -10.94 56.33 18.03
CA ALA A 292 -12.19 57.07 18.20
C ALA A 292 -12.13 58.09 19.37
N PRO A 293 -11.77 57.72 20.62
CA PRO A 293 -11.61 58.70 21.68
C PRO A 293 -10.47 59.70 21.42
N LEU A 294 -9.38 59.29 20.74
CA LEU A 294 -8.31 60.23 20.38
C LEU A 294 -8.79 61.33 19.40
N ILE A 295 -9.63 60.98 18.42
CA ILE A 295 -10.23 61.96 17.50
C ILE A 295 -11.06 62.99 18.27
N GLU A 296 -11.94 62.55 19.16
CA GLU A 296 -12.78 63.46 19.94
C GLU A 296 -11.97 64.28 20.96
N ALA A 297 -10.93 63.70 21.56
CA ALA A 297 -10.03 64.42 22.46
C ALA A 297 -9.30 65.58 21.75
N VAL A 298 -8.85 65.38 20.50
CA VAL A 298 -8.23 66.45 19.69
C VAL A 298 -9.24 67.54 19.34
N LYS A 299 -10.49 67.18 19.01
CA LYS A 299 -11.56 68.14 18.74
C LYS A 299 -11.97 68.94 19.99
N GLU A 300 -11.98 68.31 21.16
CA GLU A 300 -12.21 68.98 22.44
C GLU A 300 -11.05 69.93 22.77
N LEU A 301 -9.81 69.49 22.59
CA LEU A 301 -8.61 70.31 22.80
C LEU A 301 -8.58 71.54 21.88
N ASP A 302 -8.90 71.38 20.59
CA ASP A 302 -8.97 72.51 19.65
C ASP A 302 -10.03 73.53 20.10
N ARG A 303 -11.21 73.07 20.54
CA ARG A 303 -12.26 73.96 21.09
C ARG A 303 -11.76 74.76 22.30
N GLU A 304 -11.05 74.13 23.23
CA GLU A 304 -10.45 74.82 24.38
C GLU A 304 -9.41 75.87 23.93
N VAL A 305 -8.54 75.51 22.97
CA VAL A 305 -7.52 76.42 22.43
C VAL A 305 -8.15 77.63 21.74
N GLN A 306 -9.20 77.44 20.94
CA GLN A 306 -9.90 78.55 20.28
C GLN A 306 -10.60 79.45 21.28
N ALA A 307 -11.24 78.88 22.31
CA ALA A 307 -11.85 79.64 23.39
C ALA A 307 -10.82 80.50 24.13
N LEU A 308 -9.63 79.94 24.44
CA LEU A 308 -8.54 80.67 25.09
C LEU A 308 -7.95 81.77 24.20
N LYS A 309 -7.86 81.57 22.89
CA LYS A 309 -7.38 82.60 21.95
C LYS A 309 -8.39 83.72 21.77
N GLY A 310 -9.68 83.39 21.64
CA GLY A 310 -10.76 84.38 21.53
C GLY A 310 -10.92 85.21 22.80
N ALA A 311 -10.71 84.64 23.98
CA ALA A 311 -10.71 85.37 25.25
C ALA A 311 -9.49 86.30 25.44
N ARG A 312 -8.46 86.17 24.61
CA ARG A 312 -7.24 87.01 24.63
C ARG A 312 -7.22 88.10 23.56
N ALA A 313 -8.19 88.10 22.64
CA ALA A 313 -8.37 89.12 21.60
C ALA A 313 -9.39 90.18 22.07
#